data_AF-A0A933Z7G2-F1
#
_entry.id   AF-A0A933Z7G2-F1
#
_cell.length_a   1.000
_cell.length_b   1.000
_cell.length_c   1.000
_cell.angle_alpha   90.00
_cell.angle_beta   90.00
_cell.angle_gamma   90.00
#
_symmetry.space_group_name_H-M   'P 1'
#
loop_
_entity.id
_entity.type
_entity.pdbx_description
1 polymer ?
#
loop_
_entity_poly.entity_id
_entity_poly.type
_entity_poly.pdbx_seq_one_letter_code
_entity_poly.pdbx_strand_id
1 'polypeptide(L)'
;MPPVPKHCLSSQQRTGQDCRALHEWIDNDPAHKAARHDLTRVLALSQEAEALFGAGAGQELLWHLLDDLRAKIGHALPEGPEAVNAALVQLGLK
;
A
#
# COMPACT_ATOMS: atom_id res chain seq x y z
N MET A 1 -6.46 0.83 6.45
CA MET A 1 -5.05 0.44 6.26
C MET A 1 -4.62 -0.19 7.57
N PRO A 2 -4.24 -1.48 7.54
CA PRO A 2 -3.64 -2.13 8.69
C PRO A 2 -2.45 -1.31 9.23
N PRO A 3 -2.14 -1.40 10.53
CA PRO A 3 -0.94 -0.74 11.05
C PRO A 3 0.32 -1.44 10.52
N VAL A 4 1.43 -0.70 10.37
CA VAL A 4 2.74 -1.18 9.90
C VAL A 4 3.15 -2.56 10.48
N PRO A 5 3.00 -2.85 11.80
CA PRO A 5 3.35 -4.16 12.35
C PRO A 5 2.57 -5.33 11.72
N LYS A 6 1.31 -5.11 11.34
CA LYS A 6 0.48 -6.13 10.70
C LYS A 6 0.95 -6.40 9.27
N HIS A 7 1.37 -5.37 8.53
CA HIS A 7 1.96 -5.57 7.22
C HIS A 7 3.30 -6.29 7.29
N CYS A 8 4.19 -5.90 8.22
CA CYS A 8 5.49 -6.54 8.42
C CYS A 8 5.35 -8.05 8.70
N LEU A 9 4.38 -8.45 9.54
CA LEU A 9 4.09 -9.85 9.80
C LEU A 9 3.64 -10.60 8.54
N SER A 10 2.76 -10.01 7.73
CA SER A 10 2.32 -10.62 6.46
C SER A 10 3.45 -10.71 5.42
N SER A 11 4.30 -9.69 5.31
CA SER A 11 5.50 -9.73 4.44
C SER A 11 6.48 -10.80 4.87
N GLN A 12 6.77 -10.88 6.18
CA GLN A 12 7.71 -11.85 6.73
C GLN A 12 7.20 -13.28 6.53
N GLN A 13 5.88 -13.51 6.68
CA GLN A 13 5.27 -14.80 6.37
C GLN A 13 5.34 -15.17 4.89
N ARG A 14 5.28 -14.19 3.97
CA ARG A 14 5.36 -14.43 2.51
C ARG A 14 6.79 -14.59 2.00
N THR A 15 7.74 -13.83 2.53
CA THR A 15 9.07 -13.63 1.92
C THR A 15 10.23 -14.08 2.80
N GLY A 16 10.01 -14.22 4.12
CA GLY A 16 11.07 -14.42 5.11
C GLY A 16 11.95 -13.18 5.36
N GLN A 17 11.64 -12.03 4.73
CA GLN A 17 12.40 -10.79 4.85
C GLN A 17 11.74 -9.81 5.81
N ASP A 18 12.57 -9.00 6.49
CA ASP A 18 12.10 -7.87 7.30
C ASP A 18 11.91 -6.65 6.38
N CYS A 19 10.68 -6.47 5.88
CA CYS A 19 10.32 -5.36 5.00
C CYS A 19 9.92 -4.08 5.77
N ARG A 20 10.24 -3.98 7.06
CA ARG A 20 9.79 -2.87 7.91
C ARG A 20 10.14 -1.48 7.37
N ALA A 21 11.36 -1.29 6.88
CA ALA A 21 11.80 0.00 6.34
C ALA A 21 10.94 0.46 5.15
N LEU A 22 10.53 -0.47 4.29
CA LEU A 22 9.61 -0.19 3.20
C LEU A 22 8.23 0.23 3.73
N HIS A 23 7.67 -0.51 4.69
CA HIS A 23 6.37 -0.17 5.27
C HIS A 23 6.38 1.19 5.97
N GLU A 24 7.44 1.50 6.73
CA GLU A 24 7.60 2.81 7.35
C GLU A 24 7.70 3.92 6.29
N TRP A 25 8.42 3.68 5.18
CA TRP A 25 8.49 4.63 4.07
C TRP A 25 7.14 4.85 3.39
N ILE A 26 6.33 3.80 3.19
CA ILE A 26 5.00 3.94 2.57
C ILE A 26 4.04 4.70 3.51
N ASP A 27 4.02 4.38 4.80
CA ASP A 27 2.93 4.73 5.70
C ASP A 27 3.18 5.88 6.69
N ASN A 28 4.42 6.06 7.17
CA ASN A 28 4.73 6.91 8.33
C ASN A 28 5.09 8.36 7.98
N ASP A 29 5.02 8.74 6.71
CA ASP A 29 5.27 10.10 6.24
C ASP A 29 3.96 10.72 5.72
N PRO A 30 3.21 11.47 6.55
CA PRO A 30 1.91 12.00 6.18
C PRO A 30 1.94 12.90 4.93
N ALA A 31 3.06 13.58 4.67
CA ALA A 31 3.20 14.49 3.53
C ALA A 31 3.24 13.74 2.20
N HIS A 32 3.81 12.54 2.19
CA HIS A 32 3.97 11.73 0.99
C HIS A 32 3.06 10.50 0.95
N LYS A 33 2.40 10.16 2.06
CA LYS A 33 1.53 8.99 2.18
C LYS A 33 0.53 8.89 1.05
N ALA A 34 -0.23 9.95 0.78
CA ALA A 34 -1.21 9.96 -0.30
C ALA A 34 -0.56 9.67 -1.68
N ALA A 35 0.60 10.26 -1.95
CA ALA A 35 1.32 10.05 -3.20
C ALA A 35 1.92 8.63 -3.32
N ARG A 36 2.32 8.03 -2.21
CA ARG A 36 2.83 6.64 -2.13
C ARG A 36 1.73 5.58 -2.20
N HIS A 37 0.46 5.97 -2.07
CA HIS A 37 -0.71 5.11 -2.22
C HIS A 37 -1.51 5.37 -3.52
N ASP A 38 -0.99 6.21 -4.41
CA ASP A 38 -1.61 6.50 -5.70
C ASP A 38 -1.38 5.33 -6.67
N LEU A 39 -2.43 4.54 -6.91
CA LEU A 39 -2.37 3.36 -7.78
C LEU A 39 -2.07 3.73 -9.23
N THR A 40 -2.32 4.96 -9.67
CA THR A 40 -1.97 5.41 -11.03
C THR A 40 -0.46 5.52 -11.24
N ARG A 41 0.30 5.60 -10.14
CA ARG A 41 1.77 5.71 -10.13
C ARG A 41 2.48 4.42 -9.75
N VAL A 42 1.75 3.31 -9.68
CA VAL A 42 2.23 2.05 -9.09
C VAL A 42 3.53 1.52 -9.72
N LEU A 43 3.72 1.67 -11.04
CA LEU A 43 4.95 1.25 -11.71
C LEU A 43 6.16 2.07 -11.27
N ALA A 44 6.00 3.39 -11.18
CA ALA A 44 7.07 4.29 -10.74
C ALA A 44 7.40 4.07 -9.26
N LEU A 45 6.37 3.91 -8.41
CA LEU A 45 6.54 3.62 -6.99
C LEU A 45 7.23 2.26 -6.76
N SER A 46 6.90 1.25 -7.56
CA SER A 46 7.54 -0.07 -7.50
C SER A 46 9.03 0.01 -7.85
N GLN A 47 9.38 0.79 -8.88
CA GLN A 47 10.78 1.03 -9.26
C GLN A 47 11.55 1.82 -8.18
N GLU A 48 10.91 2.84 -7.58
CA GLU A 48 11.49 3.62 -6.49
C GLU A 48 11.74 2.75 -5.25
N ALA A 49 10.78 1.90 -4.88
CA ALA A 49 10.94 0.96 -3.79
C ALA A 49 12.10 -0.02 -4.03
N GLU A 50 12.21 -0.57 -5.25
CA GLU A 50 13.32 -1.46 -5.63
C GLU A 50 14.69 -0.74 -5.53
N ALA A 51 14.75 0.53 -5.94
CA ALA A 51 15.97 1.34 -5.87
C ALA A 51 16.38 1.68 -4.43
N LEU A 52 15.42 1.89 -3.52
CA LEU A 52 15.66 2.27 -2.13
C LEU A 52 15.96 1.08 -1.22
N PHE A 53 15.27 -0.05 -1.43
CA PHE A 53 15.27 -1.18 -0.49
C PHE A 53 15.80 -2.48 -1.11
N GLY A 54 16.14 -2.47 -2.40
CA GLY A 54 16.73 -3.60 -3.10
C GLY A 54 15.73 -4.58 -3.68
N ALA A 55 16.25 -5.74 -4.09
CA ALA A 55 15.49 -6.72 -4.86
C ALA A 55 14.26 -7.23 -4.12
N GLY A 56 13.08 -7.15 -4.75
CA GLY A 56 11.80 -7.61 -4.22
C GLY A 56 10.98 -6.56 -3.47
N ALA A 57 11.54 -5.38 -3.20
CA ALA A 57 10.81 -4.31 -2.52
C ALA A 57 9.67 -3.73 -3.37
N GLY A 58 9.85 -3.65 -4.69
CA GLY A 58 8.80 -3.26 -5.62
C GLY A 58 7.63 -4.23 -5.60
N GLN A 59 7.88 -5.53 -5.44
CA GLN A 59 6.84 -6.55 -5.29
C GLN A 59 6.14 -6.44 -3.93
N GLU A 60 6.88 -6.18 -2.85
CA GLU A 60 6.27 -5.98 -1.53
C GLU A 60 5.42 -4.71 -1.48
N LEU A 61 5.82 -3.63 -2.16
CA LEU A 61 5.00 -2.43 -2.31
C LEU A 61 3.66 -2.76 -2.98
N LEU A 62 3.67 -3.56 -4.05
CA LEU A 62 2.44 -4.00 -4.70
C LEU A 62 1.53 -4.77 -3.75
N TRP A 63 2.11 -5.65 -2.93
CA TRP A 63 1.34 -6.40 -1.94
C TRP A 63 0.73 -5.49 -0.87
N HIS A 64 1.50 -4.53 -0.37
CA HIS A 64 1.02 -3.53 0.59
C HIS A 64 -0.18 -2.77 0.03
N LEU A 65 -0.05 -2.21 -1.19
CA LEU A 65 -1.11 -1.45 -1.85
C LEU A 65 -2.37 -2.31 -2.12
N LEU A 66 -2.20 -3.58 -2.46
CA LEU A 66 -3.32 -4.51 -2.65
C LEU A 66 -4.05 -4.81 -1.33
N ASP A 67 -3.32 -5.05 -0.25
CA ASP A 67 -3.91 -5.30 1.07
C ASP A 67 -4.72 -4.07 1.54
N ASP A 68 -4.22 -2.87 1.27
CA ASP A 68 -4.93 -1.62 1.56
C ASP A 68 -6.15 -1.38 0.69
N LEU A 69 -6.04 -1.64 -0.61
CA LEU A 69 -7.19 -1.60 -1.52
C LEU A 69 -8.29 -2.54 -1.03
N ARG A 70 -7.95 -3.80 -0.70
CA ARG A 70 -8.90 -4.79 -0.18
C ARG A 70 -9.56 -4.32 1.10
N ALA A 71 -8.79 -3.76 2.04
CA ALA A 71 -9.34 -3.24 3.29
C ALA A 71 -10.27 -2.05 3.05
N LYS A 72 -9.86 -1.07 2.23
CA LYS A 72 -10.67 0.12 1.93
C LYS A 72 -11.98 -0.25 1.23
N ILE A 73 -11.92 -1.07 0.19
CA ILE A 73 -13.11 -1.50 -0.54
C ILE A 73 -13.99 -2.40 0.33
N GLY A 74 -13.41 -3.32 1.09
CA GLY A 74 -14.15 -4.18 2.01
C GLY A 74 -14.93 -3.40 3.07
N HIS A 75 -14.38 -2.29 3.58
CA HIS A 75 -15.08 -1.40 4.50
C HIS A 75 -16.14 -0.52 3.82
N ALA A 76 -15.91 -0.10 2.58
CA ALA A 76 -16.83 0.76 1.85
C ALA A 76 -18.02 0.01 1.24
N LEU A 77 -17.86 -1.28 0.91
CA LEU A 77 -18.86 -2.08 0.23
C LEU A 77 -20.22 -2.11 0.95
N PRO A 78 -20.30 -2.30 2.29
CA PRO A 78 -21.56 -2.30 3.01
C PRO A 78 -22.23 -0.90 3.07
N GLU A 79 -21.45 0.17 2.96
CA GLU A 79 -21.91 1.56 3.03
C GLU A 79 -22.48 2.07 1.68
N GLY A 80 -22.30 1.29 0.61
CA GLY A 80 -22.89 1.54 -0.70
C GLY A 80 -21.97 2.26 -1.70
N PRO A 81 -22.49 2.59 -2.90
CA PRO A 81 -21.69 2.98 -4.05
C PRO A 81 -20.93 4.31 -3.87
N GLU A 82 -21.49 5.26 -3.12
CA GLU A 82 -20.81 6.54 -2.86
C GLU A 82 -19.54 6.36 -1.99
N ALA A 83 -19.63 5.51 -0.96
CA ALA A 83 -18.49 5.18 -0.11
C ALA A 83 -17.40 4.43 -0.91
N VAL A 84 -17.80 3.51 -1.80
CA VAL A 84 -16.87 2.83 -2.70
C VAL A 84 -16.17 3.83 -3.61
N ASN A 85 -16.91 4.78 -4.21
CA ASN A 85 -16.32 5.81 -5.05
C ASN A 85 -15.34 6.70 -4.27
N ALA A 86 -15.70 7.12 -3.06
CA ALA A 86 -14.81 7.88 -2.19
C ALA A 86 -13.53 7.11 -1.85
N ALA A 87 -13.62 5.80 -1.62
CA ALA A 87 -12.46 4.95 -1.38
C ALA A 87 -11.55 4.83 -2.61
N LEU A 88 -12.12 4.74 -3.83
CA LEU A 88 -11.37 4.71 -5.08
C LEU A 88 -10.64 6.03 -5.34
N VAL A 89 -11.30 7.17 -5.09
CA VAL A 89 -10.70 8.51 -5.22
C VAL A 89 -9.48 8.68 -4.30
N GLN A 90 -9.54 8.17 -3.08
CA GLN A 90 -8.39 8.19 -2.16
C GLN A 90 -7.19 7.37 -2.65
N LEU A 91 -7.41 6.46 -3.60
CA LEU A 91 -6.37 5.63 -4.24
C LEU A 91 -5.93 6.17 -5.61
N GLY A 92 -6.38 7.38 -5.96
CA GLY A 92 -6.06 8.04 -7.24
C GLY A 92 -6.93 7.59 -8.42
N LEU A 93 -7.89 6.67 -8.19
CA LEU A 93 -8.80 6.17 -9.22
C LEU A 93 -10.02 7.10 -9.31
N LYS A 94 -10.18 7.75 -10.46
CA LYS A 94 -11.27 8.71 -10.75
C LYS A 94 -12.22 8.16 -11.80
#